data_AF-A0A497CWR1-F1
#
_entry.id   AF-A0A497CWR1-F1
#
_cell.length_a   1.000
_cell.length_b   1.000
_cell.length_c   1.000
_cell.angle_alpha   90.00
_cell.angle_beta   90.00
_cell.angle_gamma   90.00
#
_symmetry.space_group_name_H-M   'P 1'
#
loop_
_entity.id
_entity.type
_entity.pdbx_description
1 polymer ?
#
loop_
_entity_poly.entity_id
_entity_poly.type
_entity_poly.pdbx_seq_one_letter_code
_entity_poly.pdbx_strand_id
1 'polypeptide(L)' 'MGSRKHISAEERKEARKTQYVARLRNVPTSPRKMRLVADLVRGMDVEPALSMLQHTSKEAAGRVYKL' A
#
# COMPACT_ATOMS: atom_id res chain seq x y z
N MET A 1 4.22 31.87 -3.73
CA MET A 1 4.16 30.58 -4.47
C MET A 1 3.57 30.87 -5.84
N GLY A 2 4.32 30.70 -6.93
CA GLY A 2 3.87 31.08 -8.27
C GLY A 2 2.71 30.22 -8.80
N SER A 3 1.89 30.80 -9.67
CA SER A 3 0.71 30.19 -10.32
C SER A 3 0.98 28.77 -10.86
N ARG A 4 2.14 28.55 -11.48
CA ARG A 4 2.58 27.24 -11.99
C ARG A 4 2.59 26.14 -10.92
N LYS A 5 3.02 26.44 -9.69
CA LYS A 5 3.04 25.44 -8.61
C LYS A 5 1.63 25.07 -8.16
N HIS A 6 0.71 26.05 -8.15
CA HIS A 6 -0.69 25.85 -7.75
C HIS A 6 -1.43 24.94 -8.74
N ILE A 7 -1.38 25.28 -10.04
CA ILE A 7 -2.01 24.50 -11.12
C ILE A 7 -1.52 23.05 -11.08
N SER A 8 -0.19 22.85 -11.01
CA SER A 8 0.36 21.49 -10.93
C SER A 8 -0.06 20.72 -9.68
N ALA A 9 -0.36 21.42 -8.57
CA ALA A 9 -0.80 20.78 -7.34
C ALA A 9 -2.26 20.36 -7.44
N GLU A 10 -3.10 21.14 -8.13
CA GLU A 10 -4.50 20.82 -8.39
C GLU A 10 -4.63 19.63 -9.34
N GLU A 11 -3.89 19.61 -10.44
CA GLU A 11 -3.84 18.46 -11.36
C GLU A 11 -3.49 17.15 -10.62
N ARG A 12 -2.49 17.19 -9.73
CA ARG A 12 -2.12 16.02 -8.91
C ARG A 12 -3.19 15.65 -7.89
N LYS A 13 -3.92 16.62 -7.33
CA LYS A 13 -5.02 16.36 -6.40
C LYS A 13 -6.19 15.72 -7.13
N GLU A 14 -6.51 16.18 -8.34
CA GLU A 14 -7.57 15.62 -9.17
C GLU A 14 -7.26 14.19 -9.60
N ALA A 15 -6.04 13.92 -10.09
CA ALA A 15 -5.62 12.56 -10.46
C ALA A 15 -5.66 11.57 -9.27
N ARG A 16 -5.46 12.05 -8.04
CA ARG A 16 -5.56 11.21 -6.83
C ARG A 16 -6.99 10.93 -6.39
N LYS A 17 -8.00 11.65 -6.88
CA LYS A 17 -9.40 11.37 -6.52
C LYS A 17 -9.90 10.05 -7.11
N THR A 18 -9.42 9.70 -8.30
CA THR A 18 -9.80 8.48 -9.01
C THR A 18 -9.00 7.25 -8.59
N GLN A 19 -7.82 7.44 -7.98
CA GLN A 19 -6.93 6.36 -7.55
C GLN A 19 -7.01 6.15 -6.04
N TYR A 20 -7.45 4.97 -5.61
CA TYR A 20 -7.50 4.61 -4.19
C TYR A 20 -6.17 4.00 -3.75
N VAL A 21 -5.58 4.57 -2.69
CA VAL A 21 -4.30 4.12 -2.14
C VAL A 21 -4.37 4.11 -0.63
N ALA A 22 -4.11 2.96 -0.01
CA ALA A 22 -3.97 2.81 1.44
C ALA A 22 -2.49 2.91 1.86
N ARG A 23 -2.21 3.41 3.07
CA ARG A 23 -0.84 3.52 3.60
C ARG A 23 -0.79 3.18 5.09
N LEU A 24 0.08 2.24 5.45
CA LEU A 24 0.40 1.93 6.84
C LEU A 24 1.67 2.68 7.26
N ARG A 25 1.59 3.49 8.32
CA ARG A 25 2.73 4.26 8.86
C ARG A 25 3.06 3.79 10.27
N ASN A 26 4.30 4.01 10.72
CA ASN A 26 4.78 3.73 12.09
C ASN A 26 4.60 2.28 12.55
N VAL A 27 4.93 1.32 11.68
CA VAL A 27 4.84 -0.10 12.03
C VAL A 27 6.13 -0.57 12.70
N PRO A 28 6.07 -1.16 13.92
CA PRO A 28 7.25 -1.66 14.62
C PRO A 28 7.68 -3.03 14.05
N THR A 29 8.10 -3.07 12.79
CA THR A 29 8.65 -4.26 12.10
C THR A 29 9.78 -3.82 11.18
N SER A 30 10.78 -4.67 11.00
CA SER A 30 11.86 -4.35 10.06
C SER A 30 11.33 -4.29 8.62
N PRO A 31 11.70 -3.27 7.82
CA PRO A 31 11.25 -3.14 6.44
C PRO A 31 11.53 -4.38 5.59
N ARG A 32 12.63 -5.09 5.88
CA ARG A 32 13.01 -6.32 5.16
C ARG A 32 12.01 -7.45 5.35
N LYS A 33 11.50 -7.67 6.57
CA LYS A 33 10.50 -8.71 6.86
C LYS A 33 9.17 -8.42 6.14
N MET A 34 8.78 -7.14 6.07
CA MET A 34 7.57 -6.71 5.36
C MET A 34 7.70 -6.88 3.84
N ARG A 35 8.85 -6.58 3.25
CA ARG A 35 9.10 -6.76 1.80
C ARG A 35 8.86 -8.20 1.36
N LEU A 36 9.32 -9.18 2.13
CA LEU A 36 9.10 -10.61 1.85
C LEU A 36 7.63 -11.03 1.82
N VAL A 37 6.72 -10.25 2.42
CA VAL A 37 5.26 -10.47 2.33
C VAL A 37 4.68 -9.68 1.18
N ALA A 38 5.11 -8.42 1.02
CA ALA A 38 4.65 -7.56 -0.08
C ALA A 38 5.02 -8.14 -1.47
N ASP A 39 6.19 -8.78 -1.59
CA ASP A 39 6.63 -9.41 -2.83
C ASP A 39 5.79 -10.64 -3.19
N LEU A 40 5.17 -11.31 -2.21
CA LEU A 40 4.24 -12.42 -2.47
C LEU A 40 2.93 -11.93 -3.08
N VAL A 41 2.45 -10.76 -2.66
CA VAL A 41 1.14 -10.21 -3.03
C VAL A 41 1.19 -9.31 -4.26
N ARG A 42 2.38 -8.86 -4.66
CA ARG A 42 2.54 -7.94 -5.80
C ARG A 42 2.14 -8.62 -7.11
N GLY A 43 1.12 -8.07 -7.77
CA GLY A 43 0.65 -8.55 -9.07
C GLY A 43 -0.38 -9.69 -9.01
N MET A 44 -0.82 -10.08 -7.81
CA MET A 44 -1.94 -11.01 -7.65
C MET A 44 -3.28 -10.26 -7.61
N ASP A 45 -4.35 -10.95 -7.99
CA ASP A 45 -5.72 -10.46 -7.81
C ASP A 45 -6.09 -10.37 -6.32
N VAL A 46 -7.13 -9.57 -6.02
CA VAL A 46 -7.50 -9.21 -4.65
C VAL A 46 -7.92 -10.42 -3.81
N GLU A 47 -8.77 -11.30 -4.35
CA GLU A 47 -9.25 -12.48 -3.61
C GLU A 47 -8.12 -13.47 -3.25
N PRO A 48 -7.26 -13.94 -4.19
CA PRO A 48 -6.17 -14.84 -3.83
C PRO A 48 -5.15 -14.17 -2.91
N ALA A 49 -4.94 -12.85 -3.03
CA ALA A 49 -4.09 -12.11 -2.12
C ALA A 49 -4.61 -12.13 -0.67
N LEU A 50 -5.92 -11.95 -0.46
CA LEU A 50 -6.52 -11.99 0.87
C LEU A 50 -6.38 -13.37 1.51
N SER A 51 -6.65 -14.44 0.76
CA SER A 51 -6.47 -15.81 1.26
C SER A 51 -5.01 -16.12 1.60
N MET A 52 -4.06 -15.69 0.75
CA MET A 52 -2.64 -15.92 1.00
C MET A 52 -2.14 -15.19 2.26
N LEU A 53 -2.59 -13.94 2.47
CA LEU A 53 -2.24 -13.15 3.64
C LEU A 53 -2.85 -13.70 4.93
N GLN A 54 -4.02 -14.34 4.85
CA GLN A 54 -4.69 -14.94 6.01
C GLN A 54 -4.01 -16.23 6.49
N HIS A 55 -3.46 -17.03 5.57
CA HIS A 55 -2.91 -18.36 5.88
C HIS A 55 -1.38 -18.42 6.01
N THR A 56 -0.67 -17.30 5.83
CA THR A 56 0.78 -17.29 5.98
C THR A 56 1.21 -17.15 7.44
N SER A 57 2.26 -17.87 7.83
CA SER A 57 2.80 -17.89 9.20
C SER A 57 3.64 -16.67 9.59
N LYS A 58 3.82 -15.70 8.68
CA LYS A 58 4.64 -14.51 8.93
C LYS A 58 3.83 -13.46 9.71
N GLU A 59 4.36 -13.01 10.85
CA GLU A 59 3.74 -11.94 11.68
C GLU A 59 3.39 -10.67 10.86
N ALA A 60 4.23 -10.35 9.87
CA ALA A 60 4.03 -9.21 8.97
C ALA A 60 2.71 -9.29 8.17
N ALA A 61 2.21 -10.48 7.89
CA ALA A 61 1.05 -10.65 7.01
C ALA A 61 -0.26 -10.20 7.64
N GLY A 62 -0.47 -10.43 8.93
CA GLY A 62 -1.67 -9.93 9.61
C GLY A 62 -1.79 -8.41 9.56
N ARG A 63 -0.66 -7.70 9.54
CA ARG A 63 -0.64 -6.23 9.39
C ARG A 63 -0.90 -5.76 7.96
N VAL A 64 -0.45 -6.54 6.97
CA VAL A 64 -0.70 -6.26 5.55
C VAL A 64 -2.14 -6.62 5.16
N TYR A 65 -2.70 -7.67 5.75
CA TYR A 65 -4.09 -8.11 5.52
C TYR A 65 -5.12 -7.07 5.96
N LYS A 66 -4.85 -6.34 7.05
CA LYS A 66 -5.75 -5.31 7.57
C LYS A 66 -5.72 -4.01 6.75
N LEU A 67 -4.70 -3.81 5.91
CA LEU A 67 -4.45 -2.57 5.17
C LEU A 67 -5.44 -2.40 4.01
#